data_AF-A0A662PZM7-F1
#
_entry.id   AF-A0A662PZM7-F1
#
_cell.length_a   1.000
_cell.length_b   1.000
_cell.length_c   1.000
_cell.angle_alpha   90.00
_cell.angle_beta   90.00
_cell.angle_gamma   90.00
#
_symmetry.space_group_name_H-M   'P 1'
#
loop_
_entity.id
_entity.type
_entity.pdbx_description
1 polymer ?
#
loop_
_entity_poly.entity_id
_entity_poly.type
_entity_poly.pdbx_seq_one_letter_code
_entity_poly.pdbx_strand_id
1 'polypeptide(L)'
;VRYETEKVDPLIKTAYMADGKIVTKKFIGPKKRVAWVDEEGKEHDKSKVQLVQILDDGRMIPIKIEKTKTIEVEAVPAKVIDEFHPYSFLEIWGEEDEDIDALRDLAFELKTRGMVGAVKKFSHGQGKIYVGFIKPIISKDGKSFVLEMMLSENKKKHRRWMPTEKALSKAGKPKVEEPVVPDLW
;
A
#
# COMPACT_ATOMS: atom_id res chain seq x y z
N VAL A 1 6.77 26.09 10.31
CA VAL A 1 6.44 25.03 9.32
C VAL A 1 5.25 24.25 9.86
N ARG A 2 4.27 23.86 9.02
CA ARG A 2 3.17 22.97 9.42
C ARG A 2 3.34 21.65 8.70
N TYR A 3 3.21 20.54 9.42
CA TYR A 3 3.26 19.19 8.87
C TYR A 3 2.07 18.39 9.39
N GLU A 4 1.65 17.40 8.61
CA GLU A 4 0.54 16.52 8.94
C GLU A 4 0.76 15.19 8.22
N THR A 5 0.44 14.09 8.90
CA THR A 5 0.46 12.75 8.29
C THR A 5 -0.79 12.58 7.43
N GLU A 6 -0.63 12.40 6.12
CA GLU A 6 -1.77 12.11 5.24
C GLU A 6 -2.26 10.68 5.48
N LYS A 7 -3.54 10.53 5.84
CA LYS A 7 -4.26 9.27 5.62
C LYS A 7 -4.68 9.24 4.16
N VAL A 8 -3.92 8.51 3.36
CA VAL A 8 -4.24 8.26 1.95
C VAL A 8 -5.35 7.23 1.84
N ASP A 9 -6.22 7.40 0.84
CA ASP A 9 -7.30 6.46 0.56
C ASP A 9 -6.74 5.16 -0.04
N PRO A 10 -7.18 3.98 0.45
CA PRO A 10 -6.77 2.72 -0.14
C PRO A 10 -7.31 2.59 -1.56
N LEU A 11 -6.49 2.01 -2.44
CA LEU A 11 -6.84 1.70 -3.83
C LEU A 11 -8.08 0.81 -3.91
N ILE A 12 -8.27 -0.06 -2.91
CA ILE A 12 -9.47 -0.88 -2.76
C ILE A 12 -10.00 -0.67 -1.35
N LYS A 13 -11.16 -0.03 -1.26
CA LYS A 13 -11.89 0.16 0.01
C LYS A 13 -12.59 -1.14 0.38
N THR A 14 -12.24 -1.70 1.53
CA THR A 14 -12.89 -2.90 2.06
C THR A 14 -13.50 -2.63 3.43
N ALA A 15 -14.54 -3.39 3.76
CA ALA A 15 -15.17 -3.38 5.07
C ALA A 15 -15.64 -4.77 5.43
N TYR A 16 -15.87 -5.01 6.72
CA TYR A 16 -16.60 -6.19 7.17
C TYR A 16 -18.08 -5.83 7.31
N MET A 17 -18.95 -6.73 6.89
CA MET A 17 -20.40 -6.55 6.93
C MET A 17 -21.07 -7.77 7.55
N ALA A 18 -22.07 -7.54 8.39
CA ALA A 18 -22.95 -8.58 8.93
C ALA A 18 -24.38 -8.05 9.00
N ASP A 19 -25.36 -8.87 8.61
CA ASP A 19 -26.79 -8.52 8.62
C ASP A 19 -27.10 -7.14 7.95
N GLY A 20 -26.37 -6.79 6.88
CA GLY A 20 -26.54 -5.55 6.13
C GLY A 20 -25.88 -4.30 6.74
N LYS A 21 -25.14 -4.43 7.86
CA LYS A 21 -24.43 -3.33 8.50
C LYS A 21 -22.92 -3.52 8.45
N ILE A 22 -22.17 -2.41 8.33
CA ILE A 22 -20.72 -2.43 8.52
C ILE A 22 -20.41 -2.75 9.98
N VAL A 23 -19.48 -3.68 10.20
CA VAL A 23 -19.04 -4.08 11.52
C VAL A 23 -17.53 -3.94 11.66
N THR A 24 -17.08 -3.68 12.88
CA THR A 24 -15.66 -3.55 13.24
C THR A 24 -15.28 -4.57 14.29
N LYS A 25 -14.08 -5.13 14.17
CA LYS A 25 -13.53 -6.05 15.17
C LYS A 25 -13.05 -5.25 16.38
N LYS A 26 -13.63 -5.50 17.56
CA LYS A 26 -13.21 -4.92 18.84
C LYS A 26 -12.83 -5.99 19.85
N PHE A 27 -11.99 -5.61 20.80
CA PHE A 27 -11.67 -6.42 21.98
C PHE A 27 -12.47 -5.88 23.17
N ILE A 28 -13.36 -6.70 23.74
CA ILE A 28 -14.26 -6.31 24.83
C ILE A 28 -13.83 -6.98 26.13
N GLY A 29 -13.79 -6.19 27.20
CA GLY A 29 -13.54 -6.62 28.57
C GLY A 29 -12.08 -6.96 28.88
N PRO A 30 -11.78 -7.25 30.16
CA PRO A 30 -10.40 -7.50 30.62
C PRO A 30 -9.77 -8.76 30.00
N LYS A 31 -10.60 -9.72 29.57
CA LYS A 31 -10.15 -10.95 28.89
C LYS A 31 -9.91 -10.78 27.38
N LYS A 32 -10.05 -9.56 26.82
CA LYS A 32 -9.88 -9.26 25.39
C LYS A 32 -10.67 -10.22 24.48
N ARG A 33 -11.96 -10.44 24.78
CA ARG A 33 -12.83 -11.21 23.89
C ARG A 33 -13.02 -10.46 22.57
N VAL A 34 -12.86 -11.14 21.45
CA VAL A 34 -13.13 -10.56 20.12
C VAL A 34 -14.64 -10.49 19.90
N ALA A 35 -15.15 -9.31 19.55
CA ALA A 35 -16.52 -9.09 19.13
C ALA A 35 -16.55 -8.30 17.81
N TRP A 36 -17.58 -8.51 17.02
CA TRP A 36 -17.88 -7.73 15.83
C TRP A 36 -19.02 -6.80 16.15
N VAL A 37 -18.79 -5.49 16.09
CA VAL A 37 -19.79 -4.49 16.49
C VAL A 37 -20.09 -3.54 15.35
N ASP A 38 -21.37 -3.22 15.17
CA ASP A 38 -21.80 -2.14 14.28
C ASP A 38 -21.54 -0.75 14.91
N GLU A 39 -21.89 0.30 14.18
CA GLU A 39 -21.75 1.69 14.65
C GLU A 39 -22.62 2.00 15.88
N GLU A 40 -23.74 1.31 16.05
CA GLU A 40 -24.65 1.42 17.21
C GLU A 40 -24.12 0.64 18.43
N GLY A 41 -23.02 -0.10 18.28
CA GLY A 41 -22.42 -0.92 19.33
C GLY A 41 -23.07 -2.29 19.51
N LYS A 42 -23.96 -2.71 18.61
CA LYS A 42 -24.61 -4.02 18.63
C LYS A 42 -23.62 -5.09 18.17
N GLU A 43 -23.56 -6.19 18.92
CA GLU A 43 -22.73 -7.35 18.55
C GLU A 43 -23.41 -8.20 17.46
N HIS A 44 -22.60 -8.67 16.51
CA HIS A 44 -22.99 -9.56 15.43
C HIS A 44 -22.24 -10.89 15.50
N ASP A 45 -22.89 -11.96 15.04
CA ASP A 45 -22.27 -13.28 14.95
C ASP A 45 -21.16 -13.27 13.90
N LYS A 46 -19.96 -13.72 14.30
CA LYS A 46 -18.79 -13.89 13.44
C LYS A 46 -19.11 -14.75 12.20
N SER A 47 -19.98 -15.76 12.32
CA SER A 47 -20.34 -16.65 11.20
C SER A 47 -21.02 -15.91 10.03
N LYS A 48 -21.65 -14.77 10.31
CA LYS A 48 -22.33 -13.93 9.33
C LYS A 48 -21.46 -12.78 8.80
N VAL A 49 -20.27 -12.60 9.35
CA VAL A 49 -19.36 -11.53 8.95
C VAL A 49 -18.70 -11.92 7.63
N GLN A 50 -18.89 -11.07 6.62
CA GLN A 50 -18.25 -11.20 5.31
C GLN A 50 -17.43 -9.97 4.98
N LEU A 51 -16.37 -10.16 4.19
CA LEU A 51 -15.60 -9.05 3.63
C LEU A 51 -16.31 -8.53 2.38
N VAL A 52 -16.49 -7.21 2.29
CA VAL A 52 -17.06 -6.54 1.13
C VAL A 52 -16.08 -5.51 0.58
N GLN A 53 -16.13 -5.28 -0.73
CA GLN A 53 -15.54 -4.11 -1.38
C GLN A 53 -16.59 -3.01 -1.46
N ILE A 54 -16.20 -1.80 -1.09
CA ILE A 54 -17.00 -0.58 -1.27
C ILE A 54 -16.59 0.03 -2.61
N LEU A 55 -17.52 0.09 -3.55
CA LEU A 55 -17.33 0.73 -4.85
C LEU A 55 -17.48 2.25 -4.76
N ASP A 56 -17.07 2.97 -5.80
CA ASP A 56 -17.15 4.44 -5.86
C ASP A 56 -18.59 4.96 -5.79
N ASP A 57 -19.56 4.16 -6.26
CA ASP A 57 -21.00 4.44 -6.16
C ASP A 57 -21.61 4.07 -4.79
N GLY A 58 -20.79 3.63 -3.84
CA GLY A 58 -21.20 3.24 -2.50
C GLY A 58 -21.78 1.82 -2.39
N ARG A 59 -21.94 1.08 -3.50
CA ARG A 59 -22.38 -0.32 -3.44
C ARG A 59 -21.34 -1.18 -2.73
N MET A 60 -21.84 -2.16 -1.98
CA MET A 60 -21.02 -3.14 -1.27
C MET A 60 -21.17 -4.50 -1.94
N ILE A 61 -20.08 -5.01 -2.51
CA ILE A 61 -20.06 -6.33 -3.14
C ILE A 61 -19.26 -7.30 -2.26
N PRO A 62 -19.79 -8.50 -1.94
CA PRO A 62 -19.03 -9.53 -1.25
C PRO A 62 -17.78 -9.89 -2.06
N ILE A 63 -16.64 -9.97 -1.38
CA ILE A 63 -15.38 -10.36 -2.00
C ILE A 63 -14.72 -11.48 -1.22
N LYS A 64 -14.00 -12.34 -1.94
CA LYS A 64 -13.07 -13.29 -1.37
C LYS A 64 -11.66 -12.88 -1.77
N ILE A 65 -10.80 -12.71 -0.78
CA ILE A 65 -9.38 -12.39 -0.99
C ILE A 65 -8.59 -13.65 -0.67
N GLU A 66 -8.02 -14.26 -1.72
CA GLU A 66 -7.14 -15.40 -1.61
C GLU A 66 -5.68 -14.97 -1.74
N LYS A 67 -4.75 -15.79 -1.24
CA LYS A 67 -3.32 -15.56 -1.47
C LYS A 67 -3.05 -15.66 -2.97
N THR A 68 -2.39 -14.65 -3.54
CA THR A 68 -1.96 -14.66 -4.94
C THR A 68 -0.99 -15.81 -5.15
N LYS A 69 -1.33 -16.70 -6.09
CA LYS A 69 -0.47 -17.81 -6.53
C LYS A 69 0.28 -17.50 -7.82
N THR A 70 -0.36 -16.77 -8.72
CA THR A 70 0.18 -16.37 -10.02
C THR A 70 0.16 -14.86 -10.11
N ILE A 71 1.28 -14.28 -10.54
CA ILE A 71 1.44 -12.84 -10.71
C ILE A 71 1.39 -12.54 -12.20
N GLU A 72 0.45 -11.70 -12.61
CA GLU A 72 0.43 -11.12 -13.95
C GLU A 72 1.18 -9.79 -13.93
N VAL A 73 2.10 -9.63 -14.88
CA VAL A 73 3.00 -8.48 -14.97
C VAL A 73 2.75 -7.73 -16.27
N GLU A 74 2.49 -6.43 -16.16
CA GLU A 74 2.38 -5.53 -17.31
C GLU A 74 3.54 -4.52 -17.29
N ALA A 75 4.28 -4.38 -18.38
CA ALA A 75 5.35 -3.39 -18.46
C ALA A 75 4.76 -1.96 -18.55
N VAL A 76 5.09 -1.11 -17.59
CA VAL A 76 4.68 0.30 -17.53
C VAL A 76 5.88 1.23 -17.32
N PRO A 77 5.77 2.53 -17.68
CA PRO A 77 6.86 3.47 -17.45
C PRO A 77 7.25 3.57 -15.97
N ALA A 78 8.55 3.58 -15.68
CA ALA A 78 9.05 3.58 -14.29
C ALA A 78 8.54 4.74 -13.43
N LYS A 79 8.24 5.90 -14.05
CA LYS A 79 7.70 7.09 -13.36
C LYS A 79 6.35 6.85 -12.67
N VAL A 80 5.59 5.84 -13.10
CA VAL A 80 4.30 5.52 -12.48
C VAL A 80 4.46 5.16 -11.00
N ILE A 81 5.59 4.56 -10.61
CA ILE A 81 5.90 4.22 -9.21
C ILE A 81 5.83 5.46 -8.30
N ASP A 82 6.25 6.62 -8.81
CA ASP A 82 6.29 7.86 -8.04
C ASP A 82 4.90 8.34 -7.62
N GLU A 83 3.84 7.83 -8.25
CA GLU A 83 2.46 8.12 -7.89
C GLU A 83 1.96 7.29 -6.71
N PHE A 84 2.74 6.34 -6.16
CA PHE A 84 2.28 5.41 -5.12
C PHE A 84 3.10 5.51 -3.83
N HIS A 85 2.44 5.34 -2.67
CA HIS A 85 3.14 5.26 -1.38
C HIS A 85 3.64 3.84 -1.15
N PRO A 86 4.94 3.62 -0.86
CA PRO A 86 5.45 2.30 -0.56
C PRO A 86 4.85 1.80 0.76
N TYR A 87 4.28 0.59 0.73
CA TYR A 87 3.84 -0.13 1.91
C TYR A 87 4.95 -1.07 2.42
N SER A 88 5.52 -1.87 1.50
CA SER A 88 6.63 -2.77 1.77
C SER A 88 7.36 -3.10 0.47
N PHE A 89 8.52 -3.74 0.60
CA PHE A 89 9.29 -4.28 -0.52
C PHE A 89 9.40 -5.79 -0.37
N LEU A 90 9.27 -6.52 -1.47
CA LEU A 90 9.52 -7.95 -1.55
C LEU A 90 10.69 -8.21 -2.48
N GLU A 91 11.53 -9.16 -2.11
CA GLU A 91 12.54 -9.71 -3.01
C GLU A 91 11.93 -10.90 -3.77
N ILE A 92 12.20 -10.99 -5.07
CA ILE A 92 11.74 -12.07 -5.95
C ILE A 92 12.98 -12.77 -6.51
N TRP A 93 13.08 -14.07 -6.27
CA TRP A 93 14.14 -14.95 -6.78
C TRP A 93 13.54 -16.28 -7.26
N GLY A 94 14.27 -16.97 -8.13
CA GLY A 94 13.99 -18.34 -8.54
C GLY A 94 14.95 -19.29 -7.82
N GLU A 95 14.50 -20.51 -7.55
CA GLU A 95 15.35 -21.57 -6.97
C GLU A 95 15.89 -22.52 -8.04
N GLU A 96 15.14 -22.72 -9.13
CA GLU A 96 15.50 -23.58 -10.26
C GLU A 96 16.06 -22.76 -11.44
N ASP A 97 16.91 -23.37 -12.27
CA ASP A 97 17.56 -22.70 -13.40
C ASP A 97 16.55 -22.08 -14.39
N GLU A 98 15.45 -22.78 -14.66
CA GLU A 98 14.37 -22.29 -15.55
C GLU A 98 13.70 -21.03 -15.00
N ASP A 99 13.44 -20.98 -13.69
CA ASP A 99 12.87 -19.81 -13.02
C ASP A 99 13.85 -18.64 -13.05
N ILE A 100 15.14 -18.90 -12.80
CA ILE A 100 16.19 -17.88 -12.84
C ILE A 100 16.30 -17.28 -14.24
N ASP A 101 16.28 -18.10 -15.29
CA ASP A 101 16.33 -17.64 -16.67
C ASP A 101 15.09 -16.81 -17.04
N ALA A 102 13.88 -17.23 -16.64
CA ALA A 102 12.65 -16.47 -16.87
C ALA A 102 12.67 -15.11 -16.16
N LEU A 103 13.11 -15.06 -14.90
CA LEU A 103 13.25 -13.81 -14.15
C LEU A 103 14.34 -12.91 -14.72
N ARG A 104 15.43 -13.49 -15.26
CA ARG A 104 16.47 -12.74 -15.98
C ARG A 104 15.88 -12.07 -17.21
N ASP A 105 15.15 -12.80 -18.04
CA ASP A 105 14.57 -12.26 -19.27
C ASP A 105 13.61 -11.09 -18.97
N LEU A 106 12.76 -11.25 -17.94
CA LEU A 106 11.91 -10.16 -17.43
C LEU A 106 12.75 -8.96 -16.96
N ALA A 107 13.79 -9.19 -16.16
CA ALA A 107 14.64 -8.13 -15.62
C ALA A 107 15.31 -7.31 -16.72
N PHE A 108 15.85 -7.97 -17.75
CA PHE A 108 16.52 -7.30 -18.86
C PHE A 108 15.53 -6.63 -19.82
N GLU A 109 14.34 -7.19 -20.06
CA GLU A 109 13.29 -6.52 -20.82
C GLU A 109 12.87 -5.21 -20.16
N LEU A 110 12.57 -5.25 -18.85
CA LEU A 110 12.18 -4.05 -18.10
C LEU A 110 13.30 -3.00 -18.08
N LYS A 111 14.54 -3.42 -17.80
CA LYS A 111 15.70 -2.52 -17.74
C LYS A 111 15.96 -1.84 -19.08
N THR A 112 16.03 -2.61 -20.17
CA THR A 112 16.36 -2.08 -21.51
C THR A 112 15.35 -1.06 -22.00
N ARG A 113 14.08 -1.20 -21.60
CA ARG A 113 12.99 -0.30 -21.96
C ARG A 113 12.76 0.84 -20.97
N GLY A 114 13.49 0.90 -19.85
CA GLY A 114 13.24 1.88 -18.78
C GLY A 114 11.86 1.72 -18.13
N MET A 115 11.36 0.49 -18.09
CA MET A 115 10.03 0.12 -17.60
C MET A 115 10.12 -0.59 -16.24
N VAL A 116 8.96 -0.77 -15.62
CA VAL A 116 8.76 -1.59 -14.42
C VAL A 116 7.59 -2.52 -14.66
N GLY A 117 7.58 -3.67 -13.98
CA GLY A 117 6.50 -4.64 -14.07
C GLY A 117 5.37 -4.29 -13.09
N ALA A 118 4.27 -3.76 -13.58
CA ALA A 118 3.09 -3.51 -12.77
C ALA A 118 2.31 -4.81 -12.50
N VAL A 119 1.99 -5.04 -11.24
CA VAL A 119 1.15 -6.13 -10.75
C VAL A 119 -0.16 -5.53 -10.25
N LYS A 120 -1.24 -5.72 -11.01
CA LYS A 120 -2.54 -5.07 -10.72
C LYS A 120 -3.21 -5.58 -9.45
N LYS A 121 -2.96 -6.84 -9.07
CA LYS A 121 -3.64 -7.47 -7.93
C LYS A 121 -2.72 -8.46 -7.22
N PHE A 122 -2.26 -8.08 -6.04
CA PHE A 122 -1.44 -8.94 -5.17
C PHE A 122 -2.08 -9.06 -3.79
N SER A 123 -2.06 -10.24 -3.18
CA SER A 123 -2.53 -10.46 -1.81
C SER A 123 -1.77 -11.58 -1.11
N HIS A 124 -1.51 -11.38 0.18
CA HIS A 124 -1.05 -12.44 1.08
C HIS A 124 -2.18 -13.34 1.60
N GLY A 125 -3.44 -13.10 1.21
CA GLY A 125 -4.61 -13.86 1.68
C GLY A 125 -5.16 -13.41 3.05
N GLN A 126 -4.71 -12.27 3.57
CA GLN A 126 -5.10 -11.74 4.88
C GLN A 126 -6.08 -10.56 4.79
N GLY A 127 -6.95 -10.55 3.78
CA GLY A 127 -7.99 -9.53 3.64
C GLY A 127 -7.52 -8.18 3.06
N LYS A 128 -6.28 -8.10 2.57
CA LYS A 128 -5.72 -6.91 1.91
C LYS A 128 -5.35 -7.23 0.45
N ILE A 129 -5.49 -6.24 -0.42
CA ILE A 129 -5.03 -6.28 -1.80
C ILE A 129 -4.08 -5.10 -2.02
N TYR A 130 -3.00 -5.37 -2.75
CA TYR A 130 -1.96 -4.44 -3.10
C TYR A 130 -1.86 -4.35 -4.63
N VAL A 131 -1.34 -3.22 -5.10
CA VAL A 131 -0.66 -3.16 -6.39
C VAL A 131 0.84 -3.33 -6.16
N GLY A 132 1.52 -4.00 -7.08
CA GLY A 132 2.96 -4.24 -7.02
C GLY A 132 3.67 -3.57 -8.20
N PHE A 133 4.92 -3.17 -7.99
CA PHE A 133 5.80 -2.69 -9.05
C PHE A 133 7.14 -3.39 -8.95
N ILE A 134 7.43 -4.26 -9.91
CA ILE A 134 8.66 -5.04 -10.03
C ILE A 134 9.71 -4.19 -10.75
N LYS A 135 10.84 -4.00 -10.09
CA LYS A 135 11.98 -3.26 -10.61
C LYS A 135 13.22 -4.16 -10.62
N PRO A 136 13.94 -4.23 -11.76
CA PRO A 136 15.23 -4.89 -11.79
C PRO A 136 16.32 -4.02 -11.15
N ILE A 137 17.11 -4.61 -10.27
CA ILE A 137 18.31 -4.02 -9.69
C ILE A 137 19.49 -4.87 -10.17
N ILE A 138 20.41 -4.25 -10.91
CA ILE A 138 21.60 -4.92 -11.45
C ILE A 138 22.79 -4.55 -10.58
N SER A 139 23.63 -5.54 -10.27
CA SER A 139 24.88 -5.34 -9.54
C SER A 139 25.81 -4.38 -10.30
N LYS A 140 26.74 -3.75 -9.58
CA LYS A 140 27.69 -2.78 -10.17
C LYS A 140 28.55 -3.37 -11.29
N ASP A 141 28.88 -4.66 -11.20
CA ASP A 141 29.66 -5.39 -12.20
C ASP A 141 28.80 -5.96 -13.34
N GLY A 142 27.47 -5.82 -13.27
CA GLY A 142 26.55 -6.31 -14.29
C GLY A 142 26.36 -7.82 -14.31
N LYS A 143 26.97 -8.57 -13.39
CA LYS A 143 26.96 -10.05 -13.40
C LYS A 143 25.79 -10.66 -12.64
N SER A 144 25.17 -9.91 -11.75
CA SER A 144 24.06 -10.38 -10.92
C SER A 144 22.89 -9.41 -11.00
N PHE A 145 21.69 -9.92 -10.78
CA PHE A 145 20.48 -9.14 -10.70
C PHE A 145 19.61 -9.61 -9.54
N VAL A 146 18.74 -8.73 -9.07
CA VAL A 146 17.64 -9.05 -8.18
C VAL A 146 16.39 -8.31 -8.66
N LEU A 147 15.23 -8.92 -8.46
CA LEU A 147 13.94 -8.27 -8.68
C LEU A 147 13.36 -7.83 -7.34
N GLU A 148 13.13 -6.54 -7.21
CA GLU A 148 12.45 -5.95 -6.06
C GLU A 148 11.03 -5.55 -6.46
N MET A 149 10.03 -6.00 -5.70
CA MET A 149 8.65 -5.58 -5.87
C MET A 149 8.23 -4.63 -4.75
N MET A 150 8.00 -3.36 -5.09
CA MET A 150 7.33 -2.42 -4.20
C MET A 150 5.83 -2.73 -4.16
N LEU A 151 5.28 -3.00 -2.97
CA LEU A 151 3.84 -3.06 -2.76
C LEU A 151 3.30 -1.69 -2.35
N SER A 152 2.10 -1.38 -2.82
CA SER A 152 1.36 -0.20 -2.40
C SER A 152 -0.11 -0.50 -2.17
N GLU A 153 -0.65 0.11 -1.11
CA GLU A 153 -2.08 0.16 -0.85
C GLU A 153 -2.72 1.46 -1.35
N ASN A 154 -1.92 2.50 -1.67
CA ASN A 154 -2.42 3.87 -1.79
C ASN A 154 -1.68 4.70 -2.86
N LYS A 155 -2.42 5.56 -3.55
CA LYS A 155 -1.86 6.58 -4.44
C LYS A 155 -1.43 7.82 -3.64
N LYS A 156 -0.38 8.52 -4.06
CA LYS A 156 0.04 9.84 -3.53
C LYS A 156 -0.94 10.91 -3.98
N LYS A 157 -1.21 11.90 -3.12
CA LYS A 157 -2.04 13.06 -3.45
C LYS A 157 -1.46 14.35 -2.88
N HIS A 158 -1.13 15.30 -3.74
CA HIS A 158 -0.67 16.62 -3.30
C HIS A 158 -1.85 17.58 -3.20
N ARG A 159 -2.18 18.04 -1.99
CA ARG A 159 -3.28 19.01 -1.74
C ARG A 159 -2.77 20.42 -1.44
N ARG A 160 -1.58 20.54 -0.86
CA ARG A 160 -1.02 21.80 -0.39
C ARG A 160 0.13 22.23 -1.30
N TRP A 161 -0.22 23.01 -2.32
CA TRP A 161 0.77 23.66 -3.17
C TRP A 161 1.37 24.86 -2.44
N MET A 162 2.68 25.02 -2.55
CA MET A 162 3.37 26.21 -2.07
C MET A 162 3.63 27.14 -3.25
N PRO A 163 3.54 28.46 -3.06
CA PRO A 163 3.89 29.40 -4.12
C PRO A 163 5.38 29.27 -4.46
N THR A 164 5.70 29.23 -5.76
CA THR A 164 7.08 29.23 -6.28
C THR A 164 7.70 30.63 -6.21
N GLU A 165 6.86 31.67 -6.19
CA GLU A 165 7.25 33.06 -6.01
C GLU A 165 7.17 33.48 -4.53
N LYS A 166 8.00 34.45 -4.13
CA LYS A 166 7.95 35.01 -2.77
C LYS A 166 6.59 35.65 -2.54
N ALA A 167 5.79 35.07 -1.64
CA ALA A 167 4.62 35.77 -1.11
C ALA A 167 5.08 37.08 -0.46
N LEU A 168 4.57 38.22 -0.93
CA LEU A 168 4.85 39.53 -0.34
C LEU A 168 4.47 39.50 1.16
N SER A 169 5.47 39.56 2.02
CA SER A 169 5.32 39.30 3.45
C SER A 169 4.57 40.44 4.15
N LYS A 170 3.45 40.15 4.80
CA LYS A 170 2.99 40.96 5.94
C LYS A 170 3.24 40.20 7.25
N ALA A 171 3.98 40.89 8.12
CA ALA A 171 4.23 40.69 9.54
C ALA A 171 5.02 39.44 9.97
N GLY A 172 6.15 39.71 10.64
CA GLY A 172 7.08 38.74 11.19
C GLY A 172 6.42 37.79 12.19
N LYS A 173 6.79 36.52 12.11
CA LYS A 173 6.40 35.51 13.09
C LYS A 173 7.40 35.52 14.26
N PRO A 174 6.95 35.34 15.50
CA PRO A 174 7.83 35.24 16.67
C PRO A 174 8.82 34.08 16.50
N LYS A 175 10.03 34.26 17.02
CA LYS A 175 11.07 33.24 17.05
C LYS A 175 10.57 32.08 17.93
N VAL A 176 10.37 30.92 17.33
CA VAL A 176 10.03 29.68 18.04
C VAL A 176 11.34 29.04 18.45
N GLU A 177 11.53 28.81 19.74
CA GLU A 177 12.70 28.11 20.27
C GLU A 177 12.62 26.62 19.94
N GLU A 178 13.77 26.00 19.69
CA GLU A 178 13.85 24.57 19.38
C GLU A 178 13.59 23.73 20.65
N PRO A 179 12.83 22.64 20.54
CA PRO A 179 12.67 21.71 21.65
C PRO A 179 13.98 20.98 21.91
N VAL A 180 14.42 20.97 23.16
CA VAL A 180 15.58 20.20 23.62
C VAL A 180 15.19 18.72 23.65
N VAL A 181 15.86 17.92 22.82
CA VAL A 181 15.76 16.45 22.86
C VAL A 181 16.70 15.96 23.96
N PRO A 182 16.24 15.15 24.94
CA PRO A 182 17.13 14.57 25.94
C PRO A 182 18.14 13.63 25.29
N ASP A 183 19.38 13.63 25.78
CA ASP A 183 20.39 12.65 25.37
C ASP A 183 19.91 11.24 25.69
N LEU A 184 19.96 10.37 24.68
CA LEU A 184 19.64 8.94 24.80
C LEU A 184 20.92 8.10 24.94
N TRP A 185 21.89 8.58 25.74
CA TRP A 185 23.10 7.86 26.15
C TRP A 185 23.47 8.21 27.58
#